data_AF-H8YJF3-F1
#
_entry.id   AF-H8YJF3-F1
#
_cell.length_a   1.000
_cell.length_b   1.000
_cell.length_c   1.000
_cell.angle_alpha   90.00
_cell.angle_beta   90.00
_cell.angle_gamma   90.00
#
_symmetry.space_group_name_H-M   'P 1'
#
loop_
_entity.id
_entity.type
_entity.pdbx_description
1 polymer ?
#
loop_
_entity_poly.entity_id
_entity_poly.type
_entity_poly.pdbx_seq_one_letter_code
_entity_poly.pdbx_strand_id
1 'polypeptide(L)'
;KPSIGGGQLDEYWNNLVLGMIGATIEPASMITGIRLVDKLSGPRAANVIRLELWFTNYDDKQAVDALRQSVEKCMATRLDGTVGQGAPKCEVKAHRR
;
A
#
# COMPACT_ATOMS: atom_id res chain seq x y z
N LYS A 1 7.43 -6.92 -19.15
CA LYS A 1 8.40 -6.67 -18.06
C LYS A 1 7.73 -5.74 -17.07
N PRO A 2 7.87 -5.96 -15.75
CA PRO A 2 7.41 -4.98 -14.75
C PRO A 2 8.02 -3.63 -15.10
N SER A 3 7.22 -2.56 -15.18
CA SER A 3 7.70 -1.22 -15.56
C SER A 3 8.40 -0.48 -14.43
N ILE A 4 8.31 -1.01 -13.21
CA ILE A 4 8.90 -0.48 -11.98
C ILE A 4 10.15 -1.31 -11.65
N GLY A 5 11.28 -0.64 -11.43
CA GLY A 5 12.53 -1.28 -11.00
C GLY A 5 12.46 -1.76 -9.55
N GLY A 6 13.23 -2.81 -9.21
CA GLY A 6 13.21 -3.42 -7.86
C GLY A 6 13.41 -2.43 -6.71
N GLY A 7 14.30 -1.45 -6.87
CA GLY A 7 14.55 -0.43 -5.82
C GLY A 7 13.33 0.44 -5.48
N GLN A 8 12.46 0.72 -6.46
CA GLN A 8 11.24 1.49 -6.22
C GLN A 8 10.18 0.66 -5.46
N LEU A 9 10.13 -0.65 -5.73
CA LEU A 9 9.29 -1.57 -4.96
C LEU A 9 9.77 -1.68 -3.51
N ASP A 10 11.09 -1.80 -3.30
CA ASP A 10 11.68 -1.85 -1.97
C ASP A 10 11.39 -0.57 -1.19
N GLU A 11 11.47 0.60 -1.83
CA GLU A 11 11.09 1.89 -1.22
C GLU A 11 9.62 1.89 -0.77
N TYR A 12 8.69 1.47 -1.64
CA TYR A 12 7.28 1.38 -1.28
C TYR A 12 7.03 0.42 -0.10
N TRP A 13 7.68 -0.75 -0.11
CA TRP A 13 7.57 -1.72 0.97
C TRP A 13 8.10 -1.15 2.29
N ASN A 14 9.28 -0.52 2.24
CA ASN A 14 9.91 0.09 3.41
C ASN A 14 9.01 1.17 4.02
N ASN A 15 8.52 2.09 3.20
CA ASN A 15 7.63 3.16 3.66
C ASN A 15 6.38 2.63 4.33
N LEU A 16 5.70 1.65 3.74
CA LEU A 16 4.48 1.09 4.31
C LEU A 16 4.74 0.35 5.62
N VAL A 17 5.82 -0.42 5.70
CA VAL A 17 6.20 -1.15 6.92
C VAL A 17 6.55 -0.16 8.04
N LEU A 18 7.40 0.84 7.77
CA LEU A 18 7.75 1.88 8.74
C LEU A 18 6.54 2.72 9.12
N GLY A 19 5.67 3.06 8.17
CA GLY A 19 4.47 3.85 8.41
C GLY A 19 3.45 3.12 9.29
N MET A 20 3.32 1.81 9.11
CA MET A 20 2.47 0.96 9.94
C MET A 20 3.05 0.80 11.36
N ILE A 21 4.33 0.44 11.50
CA ILE A 21 4.97 0.21 12.82
C ILE A 21 5.10 1.52 13.60
N GLY A 22 5.38 2.63 12.91
CA GLY A 22 5.49 3.96 13.50
C GLY A 22 4.14 4.65 13.75
N ALA A 23 3.02 4.01 13.39
CA ALA A 23 1.68 4.57 13.49
C ALA A 23 1.55 5.96 12.80
N THR A 24 2.16 6.13 11.63
CA THR A 24 2.11 7.40 10.87
C THR A 24 1.18 7.33 9.65
N ILE A 25 0.66 6.13 9.33
CA ILE A 25 -0.45 5.95 8.39
C ILE A 25 -1.75 6.03 9.20
N GLU A 26 -2.58 7.02 8.90
CA GLU A 26 -3.77 7.35 9.68
C GLU A 26 -5.06 7.03 8.94
N PRO A 27 -6.11 6.51 9.61
CA PRO A 27 -6.19 6.16 11.03
C PRO A 27 -5.42 4.88 11.39
N ALA A 28 -4.41 4.99 12.26
CA ALA A 28 -3.51 3.88 12.58
C ALA A 28 -4.22 2.71 13.28
N SER A 29 -5.18 3.01 14.15
CA SER A 29 -5.96 2.01 14.91
C SER A 29 -6.84 1.12 14.03
N MET A 30 -7.07 1.51 12.78
CA MET A 30 -7.86 0.76 11.82
C MET A 30 -7.03 -0.30 11.09
N ILE A 31 -5.70 -0.16 11.07
CA ILE A 31 -4.78 -1.04 10.34
C ILE A 31 -4.61 -2.35 11.11
N THR A 32 -4.73 -3.47 10.39
CA THR A 32 -4.62 -4.83 10.97
C THR A 32 -3.44 -5.61 10.42
N GLY A 33 -2.86 -5.18 9.30
CA GLY A 33 -1.67 -5.81 8.75
C GLY A 33 -1.34 -5.35 7.34
N ILE A 34 -0.21 -5.84 6.85
CA ILE A 34 0.30 -5.60 5.51
C ILE A 34 0.79 -6.92 4.92
N ARG A 35 0.66 -7.08 3.59
CA ARG A 35 1.12 -8.24 2.86
C ARG A 35 1.72 -7.87 1.50
N LEU A 36 2.88 -8.44 1.20
CA LEU A 36 3.45 -8.46 -0.15
C LEU A 36 3.08 -9.79 -0.82
N VAL A 37 2.54 -9.71 -2.03
CA VAL A 37 2.17 -10.88 -2.84
C VAL A 37 2.97 -10.87 -4.13
N ASP A 38 3.84 -11.87 -4.30
CA ASP A 38 4.57 -12.12 -5.53
C ASP A 38 3.73 -13.01 -6.48
N LYS A 39 3.45 -12.52 -7.69
CA LYS A 39 2.80 -13.28 -8.77
C LYS A 39 3.62 -13.29 -10.06
N LEU A 40 4.94 -13.13 -9.97
CA LEU A 40 5.82 -13.13 -11.13
C LEU A 40 5.76 -14.45 -11.93
N SER A 41 5.53 -15.58 -11.25
CA SER A 41 5.50 -16.93 -11.85
C SER A 41 4.11 -17.60 -11.91
N GLY A 42 3.03 -16.88 -11.59
CA GLY A 42 1.69 -17.46 -11.44
C GLY A 42 0.88 -17.66 -12.75
N PRO A 43 0.00 -18.67 -12.82
CA PRO A 43 -0.80 -18.97 -14.03
C PRO A 43 -1.95 -17.99 -14.29
N ARG A 44 -2.33 -17.13 -13.33
CA ARG A 44 -3.31 -16.04 -13.49
C ARG A 44 -2.74 -14.77 -12.87
N ALA A 45 -2.59 -13.71 -13.68
CA ALA A 45 -1.86 -12.47 -13.37
C ALA A 45 -0.34 -12.62 -13.25
N ALA A 46 0.27 -13.28 -14.24
CA ALA A 46 1.73 -13.32 -14.39
C ALA A 46 2.31 -11.89 -14.50
N ASN A 47 3.49 -11.68 -13.92
CA ASN A 47 4.25 -10.41 -13.90
C ASN A 47 3.69 -9.27 -13.02
N VAL A 48 2.98 -9.58 -11.92
CA VAL A 48 2.48 -8.57 -10.98
C VAL A 48 3.03 -8.81 -9.57
N ILE A 49 3.46 -7.74 -8.92
CA ILE A 49 3.67 -7.69 -7.47
C ILE A 49 2.56 -6.83 -6.89
N ARG A 50 1.98 -7.26 -5.77
CA ARG A 50 0.92 -6.52 -5.08
C ARG A 50 1.30 -6.25 -3.64
N LEU A 51 1.12 -5.00 -3.23
CA LEU A 51 1.16 -4.57 -1.85
C LEU A 51 -0.29 -4.43 -1.37
N GLU A 52 -0.61 -5.09 -0.26
CA GLU A 52 -1.95 -5.06 0.34
C GLU A 52 -1.82 -4.55 1.78
N LEU A 53 -2.66 -3.58 2.15
CA LEU A 53 -2.86 -3.15 3.53
C LEU A 53 -4.28 -3.54 3.94
N TRP A 54 -4.40 -4.15 5.10
CA TRP A 54 -5.68 -4.64 5.64
C TRP A 54 -6.13 -3.77 6.79
N PHE A 55 -7.44 -3.55 6.86
CA PHE A 55 -8.04 -2.65 7.83
C PHE A 55 -9.43 -3.14 8.28
N THR A 56 -9.88 -2.68 9.43
CA THR A 56 -11.23 -2.95 9.97
C THR A 56 -12.26 -1.94 9.48
N ASN A 57 -13.55 -2.18 9.71
CA ASN A 57 -14.61 -1.17 9.52
C ASN A 57 -14.74 -0.61 8.09
N TYR A 58 -14.85 -1.49 7.09
CA TYR A 58 -14.99 -1.13 5.66
C TYR A 58 -16.16 -0.17 5.34
N ASP A 59 -17.18 -0.15 6.19
CA ASP A 59 -18.38 0.66 5.97
C ASP A 59 -18.22 2.12 6.43
N ASP A 60 -17.20 2.43 7.24
CA ASP A 60 -16.84 3.81 7.58
C ASP A 60 -16.10 4.48 6.41
N LYS A 61 -16.85 5.00 5.45
CA LYS A 61 -16.28 5.54 4.20
C LYS A 61 -15.34 6.72 4.43
N GLN A 62 -15.60 7.54 5.45
CA GLN A 62 -14.75 8.67 5.78
C GLN A 62 -13.39 8.19 6.30
N ALA A 63 -13.37 7.24 7.23
CA ALA A 63 -12.14 6.65 7.74
C ALA A 63 -11.37 5.89 6.66
N VAL A 64 -12.08 5.15 5.80
CA VAL A 64 -11.47 4.44 4.66
C VAL A 64 -10.82 5.40 3.66
N ASP A 65 -11.47 6.52 3.34
CA ASP A 65 -10.91 7.51 2.42
C ASP A 65 -9.70 8.23 3.02
N ALA A 66 -9.73 8.55 4.32
CA ALA A 66 -8.58 9.10 5.03
C ALA A 66 -7.39 8.11 5.02
N LEU A 67 -7.67 6.83 5.32
CA LEU A 67 -6.67 5.76 5.27
C LEU A 67 -6.04 5.65 3.88
N ARG A 68 -6.87 5.61 2.84
CA ARG A 68 -6.41 5.51 1.44
C ARG A 68 -5.47 6.66 1.08
N GLN A 69 -5.84 7.89 1.41
CA GLN A 69 -5.02 9.08 1.15
C GLN A 69 -3.69 9.04 1.94
N SER A 70 -3.74 8.59 3.19
CA SER A 70 -2.53 8.45 4.03
C SER A 70 -1.56 7.40 3.46
N VAL A 71 -2.08 6.26 3.01
CA VAL A 71 -1.32 5.20 2.33
C VAL A 71 -0.70 5.71 1.03
N GLU A 72 -1.48 6.40 0.19
CA GLU A 72 -0.98 6.97 -1.07
C GLU A 72 0.16 7.97 -0.83
N LYS A 73 0.00 8.85 0.16
CA LYS A 73 1.05 9.80 0.56
C LYS A 73 2.31 9.09 1.07
N CYS A 74 2.14 8.08 1.92
CA CYS A 74 3.22 7.27 2.47
C CYS A 74 4.02 6.58 1.35
N MET A 75 3.32 5.95 0.39
CA MET A 75 3.97 5.32 -0.76
C MET A 75 4.64 6.32 -1.71
N ALA A 76 4.07 7.52 -1.87
CA ALA A 76 4.65 8.54 -2.75
C ALA A 76 5.83 9.29 -2.14
N THR A 77 6.09 9.17 -0.84
CA THR A 77 7.21 9.88 -0.19
C THR A 77 8.50 9.10 -0.42
N ARG A 78 9.51 9.71 -1.05
CA ARG A 78 10.83 9.10 -1.25
C ARG A 78 11.64 9.08 0.03
N LEU A 79 12.74 8.32 0.05
CA LEU A 79 13.65 8.27 1.20
C LEU A 79 14.25 9.64 1.59
N ASP A 80 14.32 10.59 0.65
CA ASP A 80 14.78 11.97 0.88
C ASP A 80 13.66 12.92 1.36
N GLY A 81 12.45 12.41 1.56
CA GLY A 81 11.27 13.18 1.98
C GLY A 81 10.55 13.92 0.85
N THR A 82 11.04 13.86 -0.40
CA THR A 82 10.35 14.44 -1.55
C THR A 82 9.16 13.56 -1.98
N VAL A 83 8.19 14.16 -2.67
CA VAL A 83 7.06 13.40 -3.22
C VAL A 83 7.43 12.94 -4.64
N GLY A 84 7.51 11.63 -4.84
CA GLY A 84 7.71 10.98 -6.13
C GLY A 84 6.54 11.21 -7.09
N GLN A 85 6.78 11.03 -8.39
CA GLN A 85 5.75 11.20 -9.41
C GLN A 85 4.70 10.08 -9.34
N GLY A 86 3.62 10.35 -8.59
CA GLY A 86 2.39 9.56 -8.54
C GLY A 86 2.50 8.28 -7.71
N ALA A 87 1.66 8.16 -6.67
CA ALA A 87 1.47 6.90 -5.98
C ALA A 87 0.92 5.84 -6.96
N PRO A 88 1.29 4.55 -6.82
CA PRO A 88 0.68 3.47 -7.58
C PRO A 88 -0.84 3.49 -7.44
N LYS A 89 -1.56 3.06 -8.48
CA LYS A 89 -3.02 2.96 -8.44
C LYS A 89 -3.46 2.09 -7.26
N CYS A 90 -4.20 2.66 -6.32
CA CYS A 90 -4.77 1.98 -5.17
C CYS A 90 -6.21 1.51 -5.47
N GLU A 91 -6.57 0.30 -5.04
CA GLU A 91 -7.93 -0.24 -5.13
C GLU A 91 -8.39 -0.73 -3.76
N VAL A 92 -9.56 -0.26 -3.32
CA VAL A 92 -10.16 -0.63 -2.03
C VAL A 92 -11.17 -1.76 -2.23
N LYS A 93 -10.97 -2.91 -1.57
CA LYS A 93 -11.81 -4.12 -1.73
C LYS A 93 -12.18 -4.73 -0.37
N ALA A 94 -13.42 -5.22 -0.25
CA ALA A 94 -13.88 -5.96 0.92
C ALA A 94 -13.37 -7.42 0.89
N HIS A 95 -13.01 -7.97 2.05
CA HIS A 95 -12.57 -9.37 2.22
C HIS A 95 -13.75 -10.36 2.20
N ARG A 96 -14.53 -10.42 1.11
CA ARG A 96 -15.86 -11.05 1.06
C ARG A 96 -16.86 -10.46 2.08
N ARG A 97 -18.13 -10.43 1.71
CA ARG A 97 -19.25 -10.39 2.64
C ARG A 97 -19.88 -11.77 2.64
#